data_AF-A0A6J7B8H2-F1
#
_entry.id   AF-A0A6J7B8H2-F1
#
_cell.length_a   1.000
_cell.length_b   1.000
_cell.length_c   1.000
_cell.angle_alpha   90.00
_cell.angle_beta   90.00
_cell.angle_gamma   90.00
#
_symmetry.space_group_name_H-M   'P 1'
#
loop_
_entity.id
_entity.type
_entity.pdbx_description
1 polymer ?
#
loop_
_entity_poly.entity_id
_entity_poly.type
_entity_poly.pdbx_seq_one_letter_code
_entity_poly.pdbx_strand_id
1 'polypeptide(L)'
;MSPFGFTPDDGDDANGKPEDFNSEEFQAMMRQMQEQIQKQLEQLGINPAGFANPFAAFSQGLQGSQEVLPPSVVRDTAKKFVQAQGSQPIGTKDVTVVDNAFEIAEIWLNEATVFPATTGNTSQRAVSRLDWVDQTLNGWQATMEPLATGLSSAISALLDEAMAQQAHDAEDQNVDAVAGPMGTIAGLLRSFIGSLIATQLGQAIGGISSTATGAHDVGLPLLDPARPVLIPENIEKWSQDLDIPKSEIYLFHALREAAIARLFEHNPWLVSYIRSAIVDYGLGIHIDMDAIQRQAEDAMQNFDPSQMNPASMENSFTLALNNGIFTPEETPAQRAALSKLETALALVDGWADEVTALAAGERLPAISQLREMYRRQRATSAPSQQLFKTLLGLEVTPKLSREASAFWQKIRETKDIAARDQIWSGILPSADELIDPQGFLTSTEIPDDLSGLL
;
A
#
# COMPACT_ATOMS: atom_id res chain seq x y z
N MET A 1 -66.10 -32.94 44.46
CA MET A 1 -66.23 -32.08 45.65
C MET A 1 -65.39 -30.85 45.41
N SER A 2 -65.99 -29.66 45.29
CA SER A 2 -65.26 -28.39 45.39
C SER A 2 -64.96 -28.11 46.87
N PRO A 3 -63.89 -27.35 47.18
CA PRO A 3 -64.06 -25.97 47.64
C PRO A 3 -63.03 -24.99 47.01
N PHE A 4 -63.42 -23.78 46.59
CA PHE A 4 -63.25 -22.47 47.30
C PHE A 4 -61.79 -22.18 47.73
N GLY A 5 -61.14 -21.06 47.41
CA GLY A 5 -61.51 -19.77 46.80
C GLY A 5 -60.44 -18.72 47.20
N PHE A 6 -60.27 -17.66 46.38
CA PHE A 6 -59.87 -16.27 46.69
C PHE A 6 -59.05 -15.67 45.54
N THR A 7 -59.74 -14.95 44.66
CA THR A 7 -59.25 -13.70 44.09
C THR A 7 -59.55 -12.55 45.06
N PRO A 8 -58.72 -11.51 45.06
CA PRO A 8 -59.26 -10.16 44.97
C PRO A 8 -58.80 -9.45 43.71
N ASP A 9 -59.66 -8.52 43.34
CA ASP A 9 -59.73 -7.68 42.15
C ASP A 9 -58.90 -6.39 42.29
N ASP A 10 -58.69 -5.75 41.14
CA ASP A 10 -58.40 -4.35 40.87
C ASP A 10 -57.03 -3.71 41.21
N GLY A 11 -56.40 -3.25 40.12
CA GLY A 11 -55.29 -2.31 40.06
C GLY A 11 -54.93 -2.06 38.61
N ASP A 12 -55.76 -1.26 37.92
CA ASP A 12 -55.43 -0.59 36.66
C ASP A 12 -54.00 -0.03 36.72
N ASP A 13 -53.15 -0.42 35.77
CA ASP A 13 -52.12 0.48 35.25
C ASP A 13 -51.81 0.08 33.81
N ALA A 14 -52.28 0.95 32.91
CA ALA A 14 -51.94 0.97 31.52
C ALA A 14 -50.43 1.12 31.35
N ASN A 15 -49.79 0.19 30.64
CA ASN A 15 -48.58 0.54 29.89
C ASN A 15 -48.45 -0.34 28.65
N GLY A 16 -48.56 0.32 27.50
CA GLY A 16 -48.48 -0.28 26.18
C GLY A 16 -47.11 -0.92 25.95
N LYS A 17 -47.14 -2.11 25.35
CA LYS A 17 -45.96 -2.71 24.73
C LYS A 17 -45.55 -1.83 23.54
N PRO A 18 -44.25 -1.52 23.34
CA PRO A 18 -43.82 -0.81 22.16
C PRO A 18 -44.03 -1.71 20.93
N GLU A 19 -44.65 -1.14 19.90
CA GLU A 19 -44.86 -1.78 18.60
C GLU A 19 -43.52 -2.21 17.99
N ASP A 20 -43.49 -3.42 17.43
CA ASP A 20 -42.40 -3.91 16.60
C ASP A 20 -42.14 -2.92 15.46
N PHE A 21 -40.93 -2.35 15.44
CA PHE A 21 -40.42 -1.57 14.31
C PHE A 21 -40.35 -2.50 13.09
N ASN A 22 -41.34 -2.42 12.19
CA ASN A 22 -41.47 -3.29 11.03
C ASN A 22 -40.26 -3.13 10.09
N SER A 23 -39.34 -4.09 10.17
CA SER A 23 -38.18 -4.22 9.28
C SER A 23 -38.56 -4.30 7.80
N GLU A 24 -39.79 -4.73 7.48
CA GLU A 24 -40.31 -4.76 6.12
C GLU A 24 -40.72 -3.38 5.58
N GLU A 25 -41.25 -2.50 6.43
CA GLU A 25 -41.61 -1.12 6.02
C GLU A 25 -40.37 -0.27 5.79
N PHE A 26 -39.32 -0.45 6.61
CA PHE A 26 -38.02 0.18 6.37
C PHE A 26 -37.35 -0.35 5.08
N GLN A 27 -37.42 -1.66 4.82
CA GLN A 27 -36.92 -2.23 3.57
C GLN A 27 -37.73 -1.77 2.34
N ALA A 28 -39.04 -1.62 2.47
CA ALA A 28 -39.90 -1.11 1.41
C ALA A 28 -39.62 0.39 1.14
N MET A 29 -39.46 1.19 2.19
CA MET A 29 -39.07 2.59 2.11
C MET A 29 -37.69 2.76 1.46
N MET A 30 -36.73 1.90 1.78
CA MET A 30 -35.39 1.90 1.19
C MET A 30 -35.40 1.49 -0.28
N ARG A 31 -36.21 0.51 -0.70
CA ARG A 31 -36.37 0.18 -2.14
C ARG A 31 -37.01 1.32 -2.90
N GLN A 32 -38.00 1.98 -2.31
CA GLN A 32 -38.66 3.11 -2.93
C GLN A 32 -37.70 4.30 -3.10
N MET A 33 -36.86 4.56 -2.09
CA MET A 33 -35.79 5.56 -2.17
C MET A 33 -34.76 5.20 -3.25
N GLN A 34 -34.39 3.92 -3.35
CA GLN A 34 -33.46 3.42 -4.35
C GLN A 34 -33.96 3.63 -5.79
N GLU A 35 -35.24 3.33 -6.05
CA GLU A 35 -35.87 3.59 -7.36
C GLU A 35 -35.96 5.09 -7.68
N GLN A 36 -36.16 5.93 -6.65
CA GLN A 36 -36.24 7.38 -6.81
C GLN A 36 -34.89 8.01 -7.15
N ILE A 37 -33.83 7.56 -6.46
CA ILE A 37 -32.45 7.99 -6.73
C ILE A 37 -32.00 7.50 -8.11
N GLN A 38 -32.34 6.27 -8.49
CA GLN A 38 -31.99 5.72 -9.80
C GLN A 38 -32.68 6.50 -10.94
N LYS A 39 -33.96 6.87 -10.77
CA LYS A 39 -34.67 7.74 -11.72
C LYS A 39 -34.11 9.17 -11.75
N GLN A 40 -33.69 9.73 -10.62
CA GLN A 40 -33.04 11.05 -10.59
C GLN A 40 -31.68 11.03 -11.29
N LEU A 41 -30.89 9.97 -11.11
CA LEU A 41 -29.60 9.80 -11.78
C LEU A 41 -29.74 9.59 -13.29
N GLU A 42 -30.75 8.84 -13.72
CA GLU A 42 -31.11 8.70 -15.14
C GLU A 42 -31.58 10.03 -15.75
N GLN A 43 -32.34 10.85 -15.01
CA GLN A 43 -32.75 12.19 -15.42
C GLN A 43 -31.58 13.19 -15.52
N LEU A 44 -30.49 12.95 -14.76
CA LEU A 44 -29.26 13.73 -14.82
C LEU A 44 -28.26 13.19 -15.87
N GLY A 45 -28.63 12.16 -16.65
CA GLY A 45 -27.81 11.62 -17.74
C GLY A 45 -26.62 10.78 -17.30
N ILE A 46 -26.57 10.33 -16.04
CA ILE A 46 -25.49 9.53 -15.48
C ILE A 46 -25.85 8.05 -15.59
N ASN A 47 -25.07 7.29 -16.34
CA ASN A 47 -25.31 5.86 -16.57
C ASN A 47 -24.93 5.03 -15.32
N PRO A 48 -25.87 4.35 -14.65
CA PRO A 48 -25.64 3.68 -13.36
C PRO A 48 -24.75 2.43 -13.44
N ALA A 49 -24.44 1.93 -14.65
CA ALA A 49 -23.61 0.74 -14.84
C ALA A 49 -22.10 0.98 -14.60
N GLY A 50 -21.63 2.24 -14.57
CA GLY A 50 -20.21 2.59 -14.41
C GLY A 50 -19.80 2.96 -12.98
N PHE A 51 -20.77 3.24 -12.11
CA PHE A 51 -20.53 3.64 -10.73
C PHE A 51 -20.59 2.40 -9.84
N ALA A 52 -19.52 2.12 -9.09
CA ALA A 52 -19.61 1.16 -8.00
C ALA A 52 -20.66 1.71 -7.03
N ASN A 53 -21.80 1.01 -6.91
CA ASN A 53 -22.95 1.47 -6.15
C ASN A 53 -22.53 1.76 -4.70
N PRO A 54 -22.49 3.03 -4.24
CA PRO A 54 -22.06 3.37 -2.88
C PRO A 54 -22.95 2.68 -1.84
N PHE A 55 -24.19 2.37 -2.23
CA PHE A 55 -25.15 1.65 -1.43
C PHE A 55 -24.83 0.15 -1.27
N ALA A 56 -24.15 -0.48 -2.23
CA ALA A 56 -23.70 -1.87 -2.09
C ALA A 56 -22.55 -1.97 -1.07
N ALA A 57 -21.65 -0.97 -1.05
CA ALA A 57 -20.64 -0.84 -0.01
C ALA A 57 -21.29 -0.54 1.37
N PHE A 58 -22.35 0.27 1.40
CA PHE A 58 -23.13 0.56 2.62
C PHE A 58 -23.87 -0.68 3.16
N SER A 59 -24.54 -1.46 2.30
CA SER A 59 -25.27 -2.66 2.71
C SER A 59 -24.33 -3.78 3.18
N GLN A 60 -23.13 -3.90 2.59
CA GLN A 60 -22.08 -4.77 3.11
C GLN A 60 -21.55 -4.30 4.48
N GLY A 61 -21.45 -2.98 4.69
CA GLY A 61 -21.06 -2.40 5.98
C GLY A 61 -22.06 -2.62 7.13
N LEU A 62 -23.31 -3.01 6.83
CA LEU A 62 -24.35 -3.30 7.82
C LEU A 62 -24.39 -4.78 8.27
N GLN A 63 -23.71 -5.69 7.56
CA GLN A 63 -23.78 -7.15 7.80
C GLN A 63 -22.44 -7.81 8.13
N GLY A 64 -21.32 -7.07 8.14
CA GLY A 64 -20.02 -7.60 8.53
C GLY A 64 -19.08 -6.48 8.96
N SER A 65 -18.07 -6.83 9.77
CA SER A 65 -16.94 -5.96 10.10
C SER A 65 -16.46 -5.22 8.86
N GLN A 66 -16.62 -3.89 8.85
CA GLN A 66 -16.19 -3.02 7.76
C GLN A 66 -14.69 -3.23 7.51
N GLU A 67 -14.37 -3.96 6.44
CA GLU A 67 -13.00 -4.12 5.97
C GLU A 67 -12.57 -2.78 5.36
N VAL A 68 -11.61 -2.10 5.98
CA VAL A 68 -11.17 -0.74 5.60
C VAL A 68 -10.61 -0.70 4.16
N LEU A 69 -10.13 -1.84 3.66
CA LEU A 69 -9.67 -2.05 2.30
C LEU A 69 -10.34 -3.29 1.68
N PRO A 70 -11.48 -3.14 0.98
CA PRO A 70 -12.11 -4.26 0.30
C PRO A 70 -11.23 -4.76 -0.87
N PRO A 71 -10.70 -6.00 -0.83
CA PRO A 71 -9.74 -6.49 -1.81
C PRO A 71 -10.31 -6.58 -3.23
N SER A 72 -11.62 -6.76 -3.37
CA SER A 72 -12.32 -6.75 -4.67
C SER A 72 -12.22 -5.40 -5.36
N VAL A 73 -12.42 -4.29 -4.64
CA VAL A 73 -12.36 -2.93 -5.21
C VAL A 73 -10.95 -2.59 -5.70
N VAL A 74 -9.95 -2.93 -4.88
CA VAL A 74 -8.53 -2.74 -5.24
C VAL A 74 -8.19 -3.54 -6.50
N ARG A 75 -8.57 -4.83 -6.53
CA ARG A 75 -8.34 -5.73 -7.68
C ARG A 75 -9.01 -5.21 -8.95
N ASP A 76 -10.29 -4.88 -8.88
CA ASP A 76 -11.07 -4.48 -10.05
C ASP A 76 -10.59 -3.16 -10.62
N THR A 77 -10.22 -2.21 -9.75
CA THR A 77 -9.65 -0.93 -10.15
C THR A 77 -8.28 -1.12 -10.80
N ALA A 78 -7.40 -1.92 -10.18
CA ALA A 78 -6.10 -2.24 -10.75
C ALA A 78 -6.24 -2.91 -12.13
N LYS A 79 -7.10 -3.92 -12.26
CA LYS A 79 -7.32 -4.62 -13.53
C LYS A 79 -7.89 -3.72 -14.62
N LYS A 80 -8.84 -2.83 -14.30
CA LYS A 80 -9.35 -1.83 -15.26
C LYS A 80 -8.23 -0.93 -15.76
N PHE A 81 -7.35 -0.48 -14.85
CA PHE A 81 -6.21 0.35 -15.21
C PHE A 81 -5.21 -0.39 -16.11
N VAL A 82 -4.89 -1.65 -15.80
CA VAL A 82 -4.05 -2.50 -16.64
C VAL A 82 -4.66 -2.74 -18.02
N GLN A 83 -5.96 -3.02 -18.08
CA GLN A 83 -6.67 -3.23 -19.35
C GLN A 83 -6.66 -1.97 -20.22
N ALA A 84 -6.80 -0.79 -19.63
CA ALA A 84 -6.73 0.48 -20.35
C ALA A 84 -5.35 0.72 -20.98
N GLN A 85 -4.27 0.26 -20.32
CA GLN A 85 -2.90 0.36 -20.84
C GLN A 85 -2.51 -0.80 -21.78
N GLY A 86 -3.28 -1.89 -21.76
CA GLY A 86 -3.01 -3.12 -22.49
C GLY A 86 -2.20 -4.13 -21.66
N SER A 87 -2.54 -5.41 -21.81
CA SER A 87 -1.77 -6.54 -21.29
C SER A 87 -1.77 -7.63 -22.33
N GLN A 88 -0.59 -8.11 -22.71
CA GLN A 88 -0.46 -9.24 -23.62
C GLN A 88 -0.57 -10.56 -22.84
N PRO A 89 -1.19 -11.60 -23.42
CA PRO A 89 -1.14 -12.93 -22.84
C PRO A 89 0.27 -13.49 -22.93
N ILE A 90 0.66 -14.32 -21.97
CA ILE A 90 1.98 -14.96 -21.93
C ILE A 90 2.05 -16.10 -22.95
N GLY A 91 3.04 -16.05 -23.83
CA GLY A 91 3.33 -17.10 -24.79
C GLY A 91 4.29 -18.17 -24.25
N THR A 92 4.34 -19.33 -24.92
CA THR A 92 5.27 -20.41 -24.58
C THR A 92 6.74 -19.99 -24.69
N LYS A 93 7.04 -19.08 -25.63
CA LYS A 93 8.38 -18.49 -25.78
C LYS A 93 8.78 -17.69 -24.55
N ASP A 94 7.88 -16.87 -24.01
CA ASP A 94 8.17 -16.00 -22.88
C ASP A 94 8.46 -16.83 -21.63
N VAL A 95 7.64 -17.87 -21.39
CA VAL A 95 7.88 -18.86 -20.32
C VAL A 95 9.26 -19.49 -20.47
N THR A 96 9.58 -20.00 -21.66
CA THR A 96 10.88 -20.67 -21.91
C THR A 96 12.07 -19.72 -21.69
N VAL A 97 11.97 -18.46 -22.14
CA VAL A 97 13.06 -17.47 -21.96
C VAL A 97 13.27 -17.14 -20.50
N VAL A 98 12.19 -16.90 -19.75
CA VAL A 98 12.24 -16.60 -18.32
C VAL A 98 12.77 -17.78 -17.51
N ASP A 99 12.29 -19.00 -17.79
CA ASP A 99 12.72 -20.20 -17.08
C ASP A 99 14.22 -20.46 -17.29
N ASN A 100 14.68 -20.38 -18.54
CA ASN A 100 16.11 -20.51 -18.86
C ASN A 100 16.95 -19.42 -18.16
N ALA A 101 16.47 -18.17 -18.12
CA ALA A 101 17.17 -17.10 -17.43
C ALA A 101 17.27 -17.35 -15.92
N PHE A 102 16.20 -17.85 -15.30
CA PHE A 102 16.20 -18.22 -13.89
C PHE A 102 17.08 -19.44 -13.59
N GLU A 103 17.09 -20.48 -14.42
CA GLU A 103 17.99 -21.62 -14.24
C GLU A 103 19.46 -21.18 -14.21
N ILE A 104 19.86 -20.30 -15.11
CA ILE A 104 21.22 -19.74 -15.14
C ILE A 104 21.45 -18.85 -13.91
N ALA A 105 20.51 -17.98 -13.58
CA ALA A 105 20.60 -17.06 -12.45
C ALA A 105 20.78 -17.80 -11.12
N GLU A 106 20.01 -18.86 -10.86
CA GLU A 106 20.11 -19.66 -9.64
C GLU A 106 21.49 -20.31 -9.48
N ILE A 107 22.09 -20.76 -10.58
CA ILE A 107 23.45 -21.33 -10.56
C ILE A 107 24.47 -20.25 -10.22
N TRP A 108 24.37 -19.08 -10.85
CA TRP A 108 25.32 -17.98 -10.66
C TRP A 108 25.22 -17.35 -9.27
N LEU A 109 24.01 -17.24 -8.72
CA LEU A 109 23.79 -16.68 -7.39
C LEU A 109 24.42 -17.52 -6.27
N ASN A 110 24.61 -18.83 -6.47
CA ASN A 110 25.27 -19.69 -5.47
C ASN A 110 26.73 -19.28 -5.19
N GLU A 111 27.37 -18.57 -6.12
CA GLU A 111 28.73 -18.03 -5.94
C GLU A 111 28.72 -16.62 -5.33
N ALA A 112 27.57 -15.93 -5.36
CA ALA A 112 27.47 -14.51 -5.02
C ALA A 112 26.78 -14.21 -3.67
N THR A 113 26.03 -15.17 -3.11
CA THR A 113 25.39 -15.04 -1.79
C THR A 113 25.38 -16.38 -1.06
N VAL A 114 25.37 -16.34 0.27
CA VAL A 114 25.22 -17.54 1.12
C VAL A 114 23.78 -18.03 1.20
N PHE A 115 22.80 -17.23 0.77
CA PHE A 115 21.39 -17.60 0.83
C PHE A 115 21.08 -18.69 -0.23
N PRO A 116 20.55 -19.86 0.18
CA PRO A 116 20.10 -20.90 -0.73
C PRO A 116 19.05 -20.44 -1.74
N ALA A 117 18.89 -21.21 -2.81
CA ALA A 117 17.80 -21.04 -3.77
C ALA A 117 16.42 -21.19 -3.11
N THR A 118 15.44 -20.44 -3.60
CA THR A 118 14.09 -20.45 -3.04
C THR A 118 13.39 -21.79 -3.22
N THR A 119 12.61 -22.21 -2.23
CA THR A 119 11.86 -23.49 -2.30
C THR A 119 10.70 -23.45 -3.32
N GLY A 120 10.24 -22.25 -3.69
CA GLY A 120 9.16 -21.98 -4.64
C GLY A 120 9.49 -22.12 -6.14
N ASN A 121 10.62 -22.73 -6.49
CA ASN A 121 11.16 -22.79 -7.86
C ASN A 121 10.29 -23.51 -8.91
N THR A 122 9.22 -24.18 -8.50
CA THR A 122 8.27 -24.89 -9.38
C THR A 122 7.03 -24.08 -9.74
N SER A 123 6.88 -22.87 -9.19
CA SER A 123 5.75 -21.98 -9.46
C SER A 123 5.91 -21.23 -10.78
N GLN A 124 4.82 -20.67 -11.30
CA GLN A 124 4.85 -19.87 -12.53
C GLN A 124 5.73 -18.62 -12.36
N ARG A 125 6.87 -18.59 -13.06
CA ARG A 125 7.87 -17.50 -13.01
C ARG A 125 7.64 -16.41 -14.05
N ALA A 126 6.98 -16.71 -15.16
CA ALA A 126 6.60 -15.74 -16.19
C ALA A 126 5.11 -15.42 -16.08
N VAL A 127 4.79 -14.14 -15.87
CA VAL A 127 3.41 -13.69 -15.62
C VAL A 127 3.03 -12.50 -16.51
N SER A 128 1.75 -12.40 -16.87
CA SER A 128 1.22 -11.19 -17.50
C SER A 128 1.07 -10.07 -16.46
N ARG A 129 0.85 -8.83 -16.90
CA ARG A 129 0.56 -7.70 -15.99
C ARG A 129 -0.68 -7.98 -15.13
N LEU A 130 -1.71 -8.61 -15.72
CA LEU A 130 -2.94 -8.97 -15.01
C LEU A 130 -2.69 -10.06 -13.95
N ASP A 131 -1.93 -11.10 -14.30
CA ASP A 131 -1.57 -12.16 -13.36
C ASP A 131 -0.69 -11.63 -12.23
N TRP A 132 0.21 -10.68 -12.53
CA TRP A 132 1.03 -10.03 -11.50
C TRP A 132 0.17 -9.28 -10.48
N VAL A 133 -0.87 -8.56 -10.93
CA VAL A 133 -1.83 -7.91 -10.02
C VAL A 133 -2.51 -8.95 -9.12
N ASP A 134 -2.98 -10.06 -9.68
CA ASP A 134 -3.64 -11.12 -8.90
C ASP A 134 -2.69 -11.79 -7.89
N GLN A 135 -1.44 -12.05 -8.29
CA GLN A 135 -0.47 -12.71 -7.42
C GLN A 135 0.05 -11.83 -6.29
N THR A 136 0.16 -10.51 -6.52
CA THR A 136 0.71 -9.57 -5.52
C THR A 136 -0.36 -8.94 -4.62
N LEU A 137 -1.64 -9.02 -4.98
CA LEU A 137 -2.74 -8.33 -4.28
C LEU A 137 -2.78 -8.63 -2.78
N ASN A 138 -2.60 -9.89 -2.38
CA ASN A 138 -2.64 -10.25 -0.97
C ASN A 138 -1.48 -9.60 -0.19
N GLY A 139 -0.29 -9.54 -0.78
CA GLY A 139 0.86 -8.86 -0.20
C GLY A 139 0.65 -7.35 -0.11
N TRP A 140 0.00 -6.75 -1.11
CA TRP A 140 -0.41 -5.35 -1.08
C TRP A 140 -1.38 -5.08 0.08
N GLN A 141 -2.42 -5.89 0.22
CA GLN A 141 -3.39 -5.74 1.31
C GLN A 141 -2.70 -5.85 2.67
N ALA A 142 -1.91 -6.91 2.89
CA ALA A 142 -1.22 -7.13 4.16
C ALA A 142 -0.21 -6.03 4.51
N THR A 143 0.37 -5.37 3.51
CA THR A 143 1.37 -4.32 3.72
C THR A 143 0.71 -2.95 3.91
N MET A 144 -0.42 -2.68 3.23
CA MET A 144 -1.04 -1.35 3.18
C MET A 144 -2.25 -1.19 4.10
N GLU A 145 -2.83 -2.28 4.59
CA GLU A 145 -3.95 -2.26 5.54
C GLU A 145 -3.67 -1.39 6.77
N PRO A 146 -2.50 -1.45 7.44
CA PRO A 146 -2.24 -0.59 8.59
C PRO A 146 -2.25 0.91 8.27
N LEU A 147 -1.81 1.30 7.07
CA LEU A 147 -1.87 2.70 6.63
C LEU A 147 -3.31 3.15 6.42
N ALA A 148 -4.12 2.31 5.79
CA ALA A 148 -5.53 2.62 5.57
C ALA A 148 -6.31 2.68 6.89
N THR A 149 -6.02 1.78 7.84
CA THR A 149 -6.59 1.83 9.18
C THR A 149 -6.17 3.09 9.92
N GLY A 150 -4.88 3.45 9.91
CA GLY A 150 -4.37 4.66 10.56
C GLY A 150 -5.03 5.94 10.01
N LEU A 151 -5.09 6.08 8.69
CA LEU A 151 -5.73 7.22 8.03
C LEU A 151 -7.25 7.27 8.31
N SER A 152 -7.94 6.13 8.22
CA SER A 152 -9.36 6.02 8.53
C SER A 152 -9.65 6.40 9.98
N SER A 153 -8.84 5.94 10.93
CA SER A 153 -8.96 6.30 12.34
C SER A 153 -8.70 7.78 12.59
N ALA A 154 -7.69 8.38 11.95
CA ALA A 154 -7.39 9.81 12.08
C ALA A 154 -8.54 10.69 11.56
N ILE A 155 -9.09 10.38 10.38
CA ILE A 155 -10.23 11.13 9.83
C ILE A 155 -11.49 10.91 10.67
N SER A 156 -11.67 9.70 11.21
CA SER A 156 -12.81 9.40 12.09
C SER A 156 -12.75 10.20 13.39
N ALA A 157 -11.58 10.28 14.02
CA ALA A 157 -11.38 11.08 15.22
C ALA A 157 -11.68 12.57 14.96
N LEU A 158 -11.27 13.09 13.80
CA LEU A 158 -11.65 14.44 13.36
C LEU A 158 -13.15 14.63 13.26
N LEU A 159 -13.85 13.71 12.57
CA LEU A 159 -15.30 13.81 12.40
C LEU A 159 -16.01 13.78 13.75
N ASP A 160 -15.57 12.91 14.66
CA ASP A 160 -16.11 12.80 16.01
C ASP A 160 -15.86 14.10 16.81
N GLU A 161 -14.68 14.72 16.69
CA GLU A 161 -14.34 15.99 17.36
C GLU A 161 -15.14 17.18 16.79
N ALA A 162 -15.26 17.29 15.47
CA ALA A 162 -16.07 18.33 14.82
C ALA A 162 -17.54 18.21 15.21
N MET A 163 -18.06 16.97 15.25
CA MET A 163 -19.41 16.68 15.72
C MET A 163 -19.60 17.05 17.20
N ALA A 164 -18.61 16.77 18.05
CA ALA A 164 -18.65 17.13 19.47
C ALA A 164 -18.64 18.65 19.66
N GLN A 165 -17.79 19.40 18.95
CA GLN A 165 -17.77 20.86 18.98
C GLN A 165 -19.12 21.45 18.54
N GLN A 166 -19.70 20.92 17.47
CA GLN A 166 -20.99 21.41 16.96
C GLN A 166 -22.18 21.04 17.87
N ALA A 167 -22.09 19.91 18.59
CA ALA A 167 -23.04 19.55 19.64
C ALA A 167 -22.91 20.47 20.88
N HIS A 168 -21.70 20.89 21.25
CA HIS A 168 -21.47 21.87 22.31
C HIS A 168 -22.00 23.27 21.94
N ASP A 169 -21.89 23.68 20.67
CA ASP A 169 -22.48 24.95 20.19
C ASP A 169 -24.02 24.90 20.06
N ALA A 170 -24.60 23.70 19.99
CA ALA A 170 -26.04 23.47 19.84
C ALA A 170 -26.80 23.28 21.17
N GLU A 171 -26.16 23.54 22.33
CA GLU A 171 -26.76 23.41 23.67
C GLU A 171 -28.07 24.21 23.88
N ASP A 172 -28.45 25.11 22.96
CA ASP A 172 -29.69 25.90 23.06
C ASP A 172 -30.93 25.27 22.39
N GLN A 173 -30.81 24.22 21.54
CA GLN A 173 -31.98 23.56 20.92
C GLN A 173 -31.81 22.04 20.66
N ASN A 174 -32.66 21.22 21.31
CA ASN A 174 -33.04 19.82 20.99
C ASN A 174 -31.97 18.92 20.32
N VAL A 175 -31.01 18.47 21.13
CA VAL A 175 -29.87 17.61 20.76
C VAL A 175 -30.30 16.21 20.26
N ASP A 176 -31.46 15.70 20.66
CA ASP A 176 -31.90 14.32 20.34
C ASP A 176 -32.41 14.14 18.90
N ALA A 177 -32.80 15.22 18.20
CA ALA A 177 -33.40 15.12 16.86
C ALA A 177 -32.37 15.14 15.70
N VAL A 178 -31.12 15.53 15.99
CA VAL A 178 -30.05 15.71 14.98
C VAL A 178 -28.93 14.65 15.11
N ALA A 179 -28.83 13.96 16.26
CA ALA A 179 -27.82 12.94 16.52
C ALA A 179 -27.98 11.68 15.64
N GLY A 180 -29.22 11.24 15.38
CA GLY A 180 -29.51 10.07 14.53
C GLY A 180 -29.11 10.25 13.05
N PRO A 181 -29.51 11.35 12.39
CA PRO A 181 -29.09 11.66 11.02
C PRO A 181 -27.59 11.91 10.86
N MET A 182 -26.90 12.44 11.88
CA MET A 182 -25.46 12.70 11.77
C MET A 182 -24.60 11.45 11.96
N GLY A 183 -25.00 10.51 12.82
CA GLY A 183 -24.31 9.21 12.94
C GLY A 183 -24.36 8.39 11.65
N THR A 184 -25.46 8.47 10.89
CA THR A 184 -25.57 7.79 9.59
C THR A 184 -24.73 8.46 8.50
N ILE A 185 -24.65 9.80 8.50
CA ILE A 185 -23.75 10.56 7.61
C ILE A 185 -22.27 10.24 7.91
N ALA A 186 -21.87 10.20 9.18
CA ALA A 186 -20.51 9.83 9.57
C ALA A 186 -20.14 8.40 9.13
N GLY A 187 -21.08 7.44 9.26
CA GLY A 187 -20.90 6.09 8.75
C GLY A 187 -20.76 6.02 7.22
N LEU A 188 -21.54 6.82 6.49
CA LEU A 188 -21.44 6.94 5.03
C LEU A 188 -20.11 7.55 4.59
N LEU A 189 -19.66 8.62 5.26
CA LEU A 189 -18.38 9.28 5.00
C LEU A 189 -17.21 8.31 5.24
N ARG A 190 -17.23 7.52 6.31
CA ARG A 190 -16.21 6.51 6.59
C ARG A 190 -16.12 5.44 5.49
N SER A 191 -17.27 4.96 5.01
CA SER A 191 -17.36 4.01 3.89
C SER A 191 -16.82 4.64 2.58
N PHE A 192 -17.15 5.90 2.33
CA PHE A 192 -16.66 6.64 1.17
C PHE A 192 -15.12 6.79 1.18
N ILE A 193 -14.53 7.13 2.34
CA ILE A 193 -13.08 7.26 2.51
C ILE A 193 -12.38 5.92 2.26
N GLY A 194 -12.86 4.82 2.84
CA GLY A 194 -12.30 3.49 2.62
C GLY A 194 -12.31 3.10 1.13
N SER A 195 -13.42 3.39 0.44
CA SER A 195 -13.55 3.15 -1.01
C SER A 195 -12.58 4.01 -1.84
N LEU A 196 -12.37 5.28 -1.44
CA LEU A 196 -11.43 6.18 -2.11
C LEU A 196 -9.98 5.71 -1.95
N ILE A 197 -9.56 5.31 -0.75
CA ILE A 197 -8.23 4.75 -0.49
C ILE A 197 -8.03 3.45 -1.29
N ALA A 198 -9.03 2.55 -1.29
CA ALA A 198 -8.98 1.32 -2.06
C ALA A 198 -8.85 1.57 -3.58
N THR A 199 -9.57 2.57 -4.09
CA THR A 199 -9.50 2.98 -5.50
C THR A 199 -8.11 3.55 -5.82
N GLN A 200 -7.57 4.42 -4.96
CA GLN A 200 -6.26 5.03 -5.15
C GLN A 200 -5.12 3.99 -5.11
N LEU A 201 -5.21 3.03 -4.19
CA LEU A 201 -4.31 1.89 -4.11
C LEU A 201 -4.42 1.02 -5.38
N GLY A 202 -5.64 0.73 -5.84
CA GLY A 202 -5.86 -0.02 -7.07
C GLY A 202 -5.23 0.66 -8.30
N GLN A 203 -5.38 1.98 -8.43
CA GLN A 203 -4.74 2.76 -9.49
C GLN A 203 -3.21 2.71 -9.40
N ALA A 204 -2.65 2.84 -8.19
CA ALA A 204 -1.21 2.74 -7.97
C ALA A 204 -0.66 1.36 -8.35
N ILE A 205 -1.32 0.28 -7.92
CA ILE A 205 -0.95 -1.10 -8.28
C ILE A 205 -1.04 -1.30 -9.80
N GLY A 206 -2.12 -0.82 -10.43
CA GLY A 206 -2.27 -0.85 -11.88
C GLY A 206 -1.16 -0.11 -12.62
N GLY A 207 -0.79 1.09 -12.16
CA GLY A 207 0.33 1.88 -12.68
C GLY A 207 1.67 1.17 -12.53
N ILE A 208 1.95 0.62 -11.35
CA ILE A 208 3.18 -0.13 -11.09
C ILE A 208 3.29 -1.36 -11.99
N SER A 209 2.20 -2.12 -12.19
CA SER A 209 2.20 -3.31 -13.04
C SER A 209 2.61 -3.04 -14.50
N SER A 210 2.51 -1.79 -14.97
CA SER A 210 2.90 -1.39 -16.32
C SER A 210 4.40 -1.12 -16.51
N THR A 211 5.13 -0.98 -15.40
CA THR A 211 6.55 -0.62 -15.39
C THR A 211 7.41 -1.63 -14.63
N ALA A 212 6.85 -2.35 -13.67
CA ALA A 212 7.54 -3.40 -12.91
C ALA A 212 8.01 -4.52 -13.84
N THR A 213 9.27 -4.90 -13.74
CA THR A 213 9.84 -6.03 -14.47
C THR A 213 9.73 -7.34 -13.68
N GLY A 214 9.57 -7.27 -12.36
CA GLY A 214 9.34 -8.42 -11.48
C GLY A 214 8.48 -8.10 -10.25
N ALA A 215 8.25 -9.09 -9.39
CA ALA A 215 7.46 -8.92 -8.16
C ALA A 215 8.20 -8.12 -7.09
N HIS A 216 9.53 -8.23 -7.04
CA HIS A 216 10.34 -7.61 -6.00
C HIS A 216 10.88 -6.22 -6.39
N ASP A 217 10.53 -5.71 -7.57
CA ASP A 217 10.94 -4.35 -7.99
C ASP A 217 10.44 -3.27 -7.04
N VAL A 218 9.33 -3.45 -6.34
CA VAL A 218 8.87 -2.47 -5.35
C VAL A 218 9.75 -2.47 -4.10
N GLY A 219 10.49 -3.55 -3.84
CA GLY A 219 11.23 -3.76 -2.59
C GLY A 219 10.32 -4.13 -1.40
N LEU A 220 9.02 -4.35 -1.65
CA LEU A 220 8.06 -4.81 -0.65
C LEU A 220 7.89 -6.34 -0.72
N PRO A 221 7.64 -7.00 0.42
CA PRO A 221 7.40 -8.44 0.48
C PRO A 221 5.96 -8.77 0.04
N LEU A 222 5.75 -8.79 -1.28
CA LEU A 222 4.42 -8.94 -1.90
C LEU A 222 3.99 -10.39 -2.14
N LEU A 223 4.93 -11.34 -2.14
CA LEU A 223 4.67 -12.75 -2.39
C LEU A 223 4.95 -13.59 -1.14
N ASP A 224 4.03 -14.51 -0.83
CA ASP A 224 4.17 -15.50 0.25
C ASP A 224 3.76 -16.89 -0.28
N PRO A 225 4.67 -17.89 -0.33
CA PRO A 225 6.10 -17.77 -0.04
C PRO A 225 6.82 -16.87 -1.06
N ALA A 226 7.95 -16.29 -0.63
CA ALA A 226 8.82 -15.50 -1.50
C ALA A 226 9.31 -16.36 -2.68
N ARG A 227 9.18 -15.84 -3.90
CA ARG A 227 9.58 -16.54 -5.12
C ARG A 227 9.82 -15.55 -6.25
N PRO A 228 10.77 -15.79 -7.15
CA PRO A 228 11.05 -14.84 -8.20
C PRO A 228 10.02 -14.92 -9.33
N VAL A 229 9.59 -13.76 -9.83
CA VAL A 229 8.60 -13.64 -10.91
C VAL A 229 8.99 -12.49 -11.83
N LEU A 230 8.92 -12.69 -13.15
CA LEU A 230 9.16 -11.65 -14.16
C LEU A 230 7.91 -11.37 -14.99
N ILE A 231 7.80 -10.14 -15.48
CA ILE A 231 6.83 -9.68 -16.47
C ILE A 231 7.55 -9.48 -17.81
N PRO A 232 7.54 -10.49 -18.71
CA PRO A 232 8.25 -10.43 -19.99
C PRO A 232 7.89 -9.20 -20.83
N GLU A 233 6.60 -8.83 -20.89
CA GLU A 233 6.15 -7.66 -21.65
C GLU A 233 6.86 -6.35 -21.22
N ASN A 234 7.11 -6.19 -19.92
CA ASN A 234 7.77 -5.00 -19.38
C ASN A 234 9.28 -5.04 -19.61
N ILE A 235 9.90 -6.22 -19.56
CA ILE A 235 11.31 -6.41 -19.93
C ILE A 235 11.51 -6.12 -21.42
N GLU A 236 10.60 -6.58 -22.29
CA GLU A 236 10.62 -6.28 -23.71
C GLU A 236 10.53 -4.77 -23.96
N LYS A 237 9.61 -4.08 -23.27
CA LYS A 237 9.49 -2.62 -23.31
C LYS A 237 10.76 -1.92 -22.83
N TRP A 238 11.36 -2.42 -21.75
CA TRP A 238 12.61 -1.91 -21.21
C TRP A 238 13.79 -2.08 -22.19
N SER A 239 13.76 -3.13 -23.02
CA SER A 239 14.81 -3.44 -23.98
C SER A 239 14.77 -2.64 -25.29
N GLN A 240 13.70 -1.89 -25.58
CA GLN A 240 13.41 -1.36 -26.94
C GLN A 240 14.50 -0.44 -27.50
N ASP A 241 15.23 0.27 -26.63
CA ASP A 241 16.26 1.23 -27.01
C ASP A 241 17.68 0.79 -26.61
N LEU A 242 17.83 -0.48 -26.21
CA LEU A 242 19.11 -1.03 -25.77
C LEU A 242 19.74 -1.87 -26.87
N ASP A 243 20.95 -1.51 -27.28
CA ASP A 243 21.79 -2.34 -28.15
C ASP A 243 22.49 -3.45 -27.34
N ILE A 244 21.69 -4.17 -26.53
CA ILE A 244 22.12 -5.25 -25.64
C ILE A 244 21.32 -6.51 -26.00
N PRO A 245 21.96 -7.69 -26.12
CA PRO A 245 21.25 -8.94 -26.36
C PRO A 245 20.14 -9.18 -25.32
N LYS A 246 18.93 -9.53 -25.78
CA LYS A 246 17.79 -9.78 -24.88
C LYS A 246 18.09 -10.83 -23.82
N SER A 247 18.86 -11.87 -24.15
CA SER A 247 19.28 -12.90 -23.19
C SER A 247 20.04 -12.31 -21.99
N GLU A 248 20.87 -11.29 -22.21
CA GLU A 248 21.58 -10.61 -21.12
C GLU A 248 20.63 -9.76 -20.26
N ILE A 249 19.66 -9.11 -20.90
CA ILE A 249 18.64 -8.30 -20.22
C ILE A 249 17.77 -9.19 -19.31
N TYR A 250 17.22 -10.29 -19.85
CA TYR A 250 16.43 -11.23 -19.06
C TYR A 250 17.25 -11.82 -17.92
N LEU A 251 18.51 -12.18 -18.17
CA LEU A 251 19.38 -12.73 -17.13
C LEU A 251 19.69 -11.71 -16.03
N PHE A 252 19.89 -10.44 -16.36
CA PHE A 252 20.04 -9.37 -15.38
C PHE A 252 18.81 -9.23 -14.46
N HIS A 253 17.62 -9.18 -15.04
CA HIS A 253 16.38 -9.12 -14.24
C HIS A 253 16.16 -10.41 -13.43
N ALA A 254 16.46 -11.58 -13.99
CA ALA A 254 16.34 -12.86 -13.28
C ALA A 254 17.30 -12.96 -12.09
N LEU A 255 18.57 -12.56 -12.24
CA LEU A 255 19.55 -12.51 -11.15
C LEU A 255 19.07 -11.62 -10.00
N ARG A 256 18.60 -10.42 -10.33
CA ARG A 256 18.15 -9.46 -9.33
C ARG A 256 16.88 -9.92 -8.61
N GLU A 257 15.90 -10.40 -9.35
CA GLU A 257 14.63 -10.89 -8.81
C GLU A 257 14.83 -12.13 -7.93
N ALA A 258 15.67 -13.08 -8.37
CA ALA A 258 16.00 -14.27 -7.59
C ALA A 258 16.83 -13.93 -6.34
N ALA A 259 17.76 -12.98 -6.42
CA ALA A 259 18.51 -12.53 -5.24
C ALA A 259 17.57 -12.00 -4.16
N ILE A 260 16.63 -11.10 -4.49
CA ILE A 260 15.69 -10.54 -3.52
C ILE A 260 14.73 -11.60 -2.98
N ALA A 261 14.27 -12.53 -3.84
CA ALA A 261 13.45 -13.65 -3.39
C ALA A 261 14.18 -14.52 -2.34
N ARG A 262 15.45 -14.85 -2.59
CA ARG A 262 16.30 -15.56 -1.62
C ARG A 262 16.46 -14.76 -0.32
N LEU A 263 16.64 -13.45 -0.41
CA LEU A 263 16.76 -12.57 0.76
C LEU A 263 15.51 -12.65 1.65
N PHE A 264 14.32 -12.48 1.08
CA PHE A 264 13.07 -12.50 1.84
C PHE A 264 12.73 -13.87 2.40
N GLU A 265 13.00 -14.97 1.68
CA GLU A 265 12.77 -16.32 2.18
C GLU A 265 13.66 -16.64 3.40
N HIS A 266 14.92 -16.19 3.40
CA HIS A 266 15.88 -16.52 4.45
C HIS A 266 15.93 -15.49 5.59
N ASN A 267 15.26 -14.33 5.44
CA ASN A 267 15.18 -13.30 6.47
C ASN A 267 13.73 -12.87 6.73
N PRO A 268 12.86 -13.74 7.29
CA PRO A 268 11.45 -13.41 7.55
C PRO A 268 11.26 -12.20 8.47
N TRP A 269 12.21 -11.93 9.36
CA TRP A 269 12.15 -10.77 10.25
C TRP A 269 12.24 -9.44 9.48
N LEU A 270 12.89 -9.41 8.31
CA LEU A 270 12.96 -8.21 7.46
C LEU A 270 11.58 -7.85 6.90
N VAL A 271 10.77 -8.87 6.57
CA VAL A 271 9.36 -8.70 6.17
C VAL A 271 8.59 -8.03 7.30
N SER A 272 8.75 -8.53 8.53
CA SER A 272 8.14 -7.92 9.71
C SER A 272 8.64 -6.50 9.95
N TYR A 273 9.94 -6.25 9.82
CA TYR A 273 10.55 -4.94 10.01
C TYR A 273 9.99 -3.89 9.05
N ILE A 274 9.92 -4.21 7.75
CA ILE A 274 9.35 -3.32 6.73
C ILE A 274 7.88 -3.03 7.03
N ARG A 275 7.09 -4.06 7.35
CA ARG A 275 5.67 -3.89 7.71
C ARG A 275 5.50 -3.04 8.97
N SER A 276 6.33 -3.26 10.00
CA SER A 276 6.32 -2.46 11.23
C SER A 276 6.67 -1.01 10.95
N ALA A 277 7.68 -0.71 10.12
CA ALA A 277 8.02 0.66 9.76
C ALA A 277 6.85 1.39 9.04
N ILE A 278 6.11 0.66 8.21
CA ILE A 278 4.89 1.16 7.55
C ILE A 278 3.76 1.41 8.56
N VAL A 279 3.56 0.49 9.51
CA VAL A 279 2.58 0.65 10.60
C VAL A 279 2.93 1.86 11.47
N ASP A 280 4.18 1.99 11.90
CA ASP A 280 4.66 3.09 12.74
C ASP A 280 4.47 4.44 12.04
N TYR A 281 4.73 4.48 10.73
CA TYR A 281 4.45 5.64 9.91
C TYR A 281 2.94 5.97 9.90
N GLY A 282 2.09 4.96 9.67
CA GLY A 282 0.63 5.11 9.63
C GLY A 282 0.01 5.56 10.95
N LEU A 283 0.48 5.04 12.07
CA LEU A 283 0.07 5.45 13.41
C LEU A 283 0.48 6.90 13.73
N GLY A 284 1.58 7.37 13.13
CA GLY A 284 2.06 8.74 13.26
C GLY A 284 1.34 9.76 12.37
N ILE A 285 0.38 9.35 11.54
CA ILE A 285 -0.41 10.27 10.71
C ILE A 285 -1.30 11.10 11.63
N HIS A 286 -0.98 12.39 11.73
CA HIS A 286 -1.81 13.39 12.37
C HIS A 286 -2.31 14.37 11.31
N ILE A 287 -3.61 14.61 11.29
CA ILE A 287 -4.23 15.59 10.39
C ILE A 287 -4.20 16.94 11.12
N ASP A 288 -3.55 17.94 10.53
CA ASP A 288 -3.48 19.29 11.11
C ASP A 288 -4.79 20.04 10.85
N MET A 289 -5.62 20.16 11.89
CA MET A 289 -6.91 20.84 11.81
C MET A 289 -6.79 22.34 11.62
N ASP A 290 -5.74 22.94 12.17
CA ASP A 290 -5.48 24.37 12.02
C ASP A 290 -5.07 24.69 10.57
N ALA A 291 -4.34 23.80 9.91
CA ALA A 291 -4.06 23.91 8.47
C ALA A 291 -5.33 23.76 7.63
N ILE A 292 -6.18 22.75 7.90
CA ILE A 292 -7.46 22.58 7.19
C ILE A 292 -8.33 23.82 7.33
N GLN A 293 -8.45 24.36 8.54
CA GLN A 293 -9.28 25.53 8.81
C GLN A 293 -8.76 26.78 8.10
N ARG A 294 -7.45 27.06 8.16
CA ARG A 294 -6.82 28.16 7.42
C ARG A 294 -7.06 28.05 5.91
N GLN A 295 -6.90 26.85 5.36
CA GLN A 295 -7.07 26.60 3.93
C GLN A 295 -8.55 26.67 3.49
N ALA A 296 -9.48 26.24 4.36
CA ALA A 296 -10.91 26.43 4.15
C ALA A 296 -11.31 27.90 4.20
N GLU A 297 -10.75 28.68 5.14
CA GLU A 297 -10.95 30.14 5.22
C GLU A 297 -10.40 30.85 3.97
N ASP A 298 -9.22 30.47 3.49
CA ASP A 298 -8.63 30.99 2.25
C ASP A 298 -9.46 30.61 1.01
N ALA A 299 -9.96 29.36 0.96
CA ALA A 299 -10.84 28.91 -0.12
C ALA A 299 -12.17 29.65 -0.11
N MET A 300 -12.75 29.93 1.07
CA MET A 300 -13.97 30.70 1.25
C MET A 300 -13.77 32.20 0.93
N GLN A 301 -12.63 32.79 1.26
CA GLN A 301 -12.31 34.17 0.87
C GLN A 301 -12.16 34.34 -0.64
N ASN A 302 -11.70 33.29 -1.33
CA ASN A 302 -11.57 33.25 -2.78
C ASN A 302 -12.78 32.62 -3.49
N PHE A 303 -13.85 32.29 -2.75
CA PHE A 303 -15.03 31.61 -3.28
C PHE A 303 -15.96 32.60 -3.99
N ASP A 304 -16.25 32.35 -5.27
CA ASP A 304 -17.23 33.10 -6.06
C ASP A 304 -18.62 32.42 -5.95
N PRO A 305 -19.63 33.08 -5.33
CA PRO A 305 -20.97 32.52 -5.15
C PRO A 305 -21.70 32.16 -6.46
N SER A 306 -21.24 32.67 -7.60
CA SER A 306 -21.85 32.39 -8.91
C SER A 306 -21.56 30.99 -9.45
N GLN A 307 -20.65 30.22 -8.84
CA GLN A 307 -20.25 28.87 -9.28
C GLN A 307 -20.93 27.73 -8.52
N MET A 308 -21.95 28.04 -7.72
CA MET A 308 -22.67 27.08 -6.87
C MET A 308 -23.56 26.14 -7.72
N ASN A 309 -22.96 25.10 -8.30
CA ASN A 309 -23.66 23.99 -8.92
C ASN A 309 -23.39 22.69 -8.12
N PRO A 310 -24.39 21.80 -7.94
CA PRO A 310 -24.22 20.55 -7.19
C PRO A 310 -23.07 19.66 -7.70
N ALA A 311 -22.90 19.57 -9.03
CA ALA A 311 -21.80 18.87 -9.67
C ALA A 311 -20.43 19.55 -9.47
N SER A 312 -20.41 20.86 -9.23
CA SER A 312 -19.19 21.60 -8.90
C SER A 312 -18.73 21.35 -7.47
N MET A 313 -19.67 21.07 -6.56
CA MET A 313 -19.37 20.82 -5.15
C MET A 313 -18.65 19.47 -4.99
N GLU A 314 -19.12 18.42 -5.68
CA GLU A 314 -18.48 17.10 -5.73
C GLU A 314 -17.07 17.18 -6.34
N ASN A 315 -16.93 17.92 -7.45
CA ASN A 315 -15.62 18.18 -8.06
C ASN A 315 -14.71 19.03 -7.15
N SER A 316 -15.24 20.00 -6.42
CA SER A 316 -14.46 20.84 -5.50
C SER A 316 -13.94 20.06 -4.31
N PHE A 317 -14.74 19.13 -3.77
CA PHE A 317 -14.33 18.24 -2.68
C PHE A 317 -13.26 17.23 -3.15
N THR A 318 -13.44 16.68 -4.36
CA THR A 318 -12.45 15.78 -4.98
C THR A 318 -11.14 16.51 -5.33
N LEU A 319 -11.22 17.79 -5.73
CA LEU A 319 -10.05 18.63 -6.03
C LEU A 319 -9.34 19.09 -4.74
N ALA A 320 -10.09 19.39 -3.69
CA ALA A 320 -9.60 19.67 -2.34
C ALA A 320 -8.82 18.48 -1.75
N LEU A 321 -9.36 17.26 -1.91
CA LEU A 321 -8.68 16.01 -1.56
C LEU A 321 -7.37 15.83 -2.34
N ASN A 322 -7.37 16.10 -3.65
CA ASN A 322 -6.17 16.02 -4.50
C ASN A 322 -5.15 17.15 -4.26
N ASN A 323 -5.58 18.30 -3.74
CA ASN A 323 -4.73 19.46 -3.47
C ASN A 323 -4.12 19.48 -2.05
N GLY A 324 -4.12 18.35 -1.34
CA GLY A 324 -3.36 18.23 -0.10
C GLY A 324 -4.02 18.87 1.13
N ILE A 325 -5.35 18.99 1.18
CA ILE A 325 -6.05 19.37 2.42
C ILE A 325 -5.81 18.35 3.55
N PHE A 326 -5.36 17.14 3.23
CA PHE A 326 -4.94 16.12 4.19
C PHE A 326 -3.44 15.86 4.18
N THR A 327 -2.61 16.87 3.88
CA THR A 327 -1.16 16.69 4.00
C THR A 327 -0.82 16.62 5.49
N PRO A 328 -0.44 15.45 6.04
CA PRO A 328 -0.12 15.35 7.47
C PRO A 328 1.09 16.22 7.77
N GLU A 329 1.15 16.89 8.92
CA GLU A 329 2.42 17.46 9.38
C GLU A 329 3.41 16.32 9.61
N GLU A 330 4.62 16.42 9.03
CA GLU A 330 5.69 15.45 9.27
C GLU A 330 6.17 15.54 10.72
N THR A 331 5.55 14.78 11.61
CA THR A 331 6.00 14.67 13.00
C THR A 331 7.42 14.07 13.05
N PRO A 332 8.24 14.39 14.08
CA PRO A 332 9.57 13.78 14.22
C PRO A 332 9.53 12.24 14.26
N ALA A 333 8.47 11.66 14.83
CA ALA A 333 8.26 10.22 14.86
C ALA A 333 7.96 9.65 13.47
N GLN A 334 7.08 10.30 12.69
CA GLN A 334 6.76 9.91 11.32
C GLN A 334 7.99 10.00 10.40
N ARG A 335 8.78 11.08 10.53
CA ARG A 335 10.04 11.25 9.79
C ARG A 335 11.05 10.15 10.13
N ALA A 336 11.14 9.75 11.40
CA ALA A 336 12.01 8.66 11.82
C ALA A 336 11.54 7.29 11.27
N ALA A 337 10.23 7.03 11.25
CA ALA A 337 9.66 5.82 10.65
C ALA A 337 9.89 5.77 9.13
N LEU A 338 9.68 6.91 8.44
CA LEU A 338 9.96 7.04 7.01
C LEU A 338 11.44 6.78 6.71
N SER A 339 12.35 7.43 7.45
CA SER A 339 13.79 7.23 7.28
C SER A 339 14.21 5.77 7.47
N LYS A 340 13.65 5.06 8.45
CA LYS A 340 13.88 3.62 8.64
C LYS A 340 13.40 2.79 7.45
N LEU A 341 12.22 3.10 6.93
CA LEU A 341 11.65 2.41 5.77
C LEU A 341 12.48 2.66 4.51
N GLU A 342 12.82 3.92 4.22
CA GLU A 342 13.69 4.28 3.09
C GLU A 342 15.05 3.59 3.17
N THR A 343 15.65 3.57 4.36
CA THR A 343 16.95 2.92 4.60
C THR A 343 16.85 1.41 4.35
N ALA A 344 15.81 0.74 4.84
CA ALA A 344 15.63 -0.69 4.60
C ALA A 344 15.41 -1.02 3.12
N LEU A 345 14.57 -0.24 2.42
CA LEU A 345 14.35 -0.42 0.98
C LEU A 345 15.63 -0.16 0.17
N ALA A 346 16.40 0.86 0.55
CA ALA A 346 17.70 1.15 -0.06
C ALA A 346 18.72 0.03 0.19
N LEU A 347 18.75 -0.54 1.39
CA LEU A 347 19.60 -1.68 1.73
C LEU A 347 19.27 -2.91 0.89
N VAL A 348 17.99 -3.25 0.74
CA VAL A 348 17.54 -4.36 -0.11
C VAL A 348 17.95 -4.11 -1.57
N ASP A 349 17.67 -2.91 -2.08
CA ASP A 349 17.98 -2.51 -3.46
C ASP A 349 19.50 -2.54 -3.76
N GLY A 350 20.29 -1.97 -2.85
CA GLY A 350 21.74 -1.92 -2.95
C GLY A 350 22.39 -3.29 -2.80
N TRP A 351 21.87 -4.15 -1.92
CA TRP A 351 22.38 -5.52 -1.76
C TRP A 351 22.10 -6.33 -3.04
N ALA A 352 20.89 -6.22 -3.58
CA ALA A 352 20.51 -6.89 -4.82
C ALA A 352 21.36 -6.41 -6.00
N ASP A 353 21.67 -5.11 -6.10
CA ASP A 353 22.58 -4.57 -7.12
C ASP A 353 24.00 -5.16 -7.01
N GLU A 354 24.57 -5.23 -5.80
CA GLU A 354 25.90 -5.83 -5.58
C GLU A 354 25.92 -7.34 -5.83
N VAL A 355 24.92 -8.09 -5.34
CA VAL A 355 24.80 -9.53 -5.58
C VAL A 355 24.64 -9.83 -7.07
N THR A 356 23.81 -9.06 -7.76
CA THR A 356 23.61 -9.21 -9.21
C THR A 356 24.91 -8.94 -9.97
N ALA A 357 25.63 -7.88 -9.61
CA ALA A 357 26.90 -7.55 -10.23
C ALA A 357 27.96 -8.64 -10.01
N LEU A 358 28.04 -9.16 -8.78
CA LEU A 358 28.98 -10.21 -8.41
C LEU A 358 28.65 -11.55 -9.09
N ALA A 359 27.37 -11.93 -9.14
CA ALA A 359 26.92 -13.16 -9.79
C ALA A 359 27.12 -13.13 -11.32
N ALA A 360 26.89 -11.96 -11.93
CA ALA A 360 27.13 -11.74 -13.35
C ALA A 360 28.62 -11.77 -13.70
N GLY A 361 29.46 -11.08 -12.92
CA GLY A 361 30.91 -11.00 -13.14
C GLY A 361 31.27 -10.67 -14.60
N GLU A 362 32.27 -11.38 -15.13
CA GLU A 362 32.67 -11.26 -16.55
C GLU A 362 31.77 -12.03 -17.52
N ARG A 363 30.82 -12.84 -17.00
CA ARG A 363 29.94 -13.70 -17.81
C ARG A 363 28.82 -12.90 -18.50
N LEU A 364 28.52 -11.70 -18.01
CA LEU A 364 27.53 -10.78 -18.57
C LEU A 364 28.21 -9.45 -18.95
N PRO A 365 28.76 -9.31 -20.16
CA PRO A 365 29.55 -8.14 -20.56
C PRO A 365 28.80 -6.81 -20.40
N ALA A 366 27.49 -6.80 -20.59
CA ALA A 366 26.67 -5.59 -20.48
C ALA A 366 26.28 -5.20 -19.03
N ILE A 367 26.73 -5.93 -18.00
CA ILE A 367 26.28 -5.75 -16.61
C ILE A 367 26.40 -4.30 -16.12
N SER A 368 27.53 -3.64 -16.39
CA SER A 368 27.75 -2.24 -15.98
C SER A 368 26.75 -1.28 -16.62
N GLN A 369 26.41 -1.51 -17.89
CA GLN A 369 25.44 -0.70 -18.63
C GLN A 369 24.01 -0.94 -18.12
N LEU A 370 23.65 -2.20 -17.86
CA LEU A 370 22.34 -2.59 -17.34
C LEU A 370 22.11 -2.02 -15.93
N ARG A 371 23.12 -2.09 -15.05
CA ARG A 371 23.08 -1.50 -13.70
C ARG A 371 22.87 0.02 -13.74
N GLU A 372 23.62 0.72 -14.59
CA GLU A 372 23.47 2.18 -14.73
C GLU A 372 22.09 2.55 -15.29
N MET A 373 21.58 1.79 -16.26
CA MET A 373 20.23 2.01 -16.80
C MET A 373 19.15 1.81 -15.74
N TYR A 374 19.21 0.69 -15.00
CA TYR A 374 18.26 0.41 -13.92
C TYR A 374 18.30 1.52 -12.86
N ARG A 375 19.49 1.98 -12.46
CA ARG A 375 19.67 3.07 -11.49
C ARG A 375 19.03 4.38 -11.96
N ARG A 376 19.19 4.76 -13.23
CA ARG A 376 18.56 5.97 -13.79
C ARG A 376 17.04 5.89 -13.75
N GLN A 377 16.50 4.75 -14.16
CA GLN A 377 15.06 4.52 -14.12
C GLN A 377 14.52 4.60 -12.69
N ARG A 378 15.24 4.04 -11.71
CA ARG A 378 14.86 4.13 -10.29
C ARG A 378 14.90 5.55 -9.76
N ALA A 379 15.82 6.38 -10.23
CA ALA A 379 15.90 7.78 -9.81
C ALA A 379 14.73 8.62 -10.33
N THR A 380 14.13 8.26 -11.48
CA THR A 380 13.02 9.01 -12.10
C THR A 380 11.65 8.41 -11.81
N SER A 381 11.56 7.09 -11.61
CA SER A 381 10.30 6.35 -11.60
C SER A 381 10.40 5.04 -10.82
N ALA A 382 10.85 5.08 -9.56
CA ALA A 382 10.82 3.89 -8.71
C ALA A 382 9.37 3.52 -8.33
N PRO A 383 8.96 2.24 -8.45
CA PRO A 383 7.62 1.80 -8.09
C PRO A 383 7.20 2.13 -6.65
N SER A 384 8.12 1.99 -5.69
CA SER A 384 7.86 2.35 -4.28
C SER A 384 7.62 3.86 -4.11
N GLN A 385 8.36 4.70 -4.82
CA GLN A 385 8.14 6.15 -4.81
C GLN A 385 6.77 6.50 -5.39
N GLN A 386 6.38 5.87 -6.50
CA GLN A 386 5.05 6.06 -7.09
C GLN A 386 3.94 5.67 -6.11
N LEU A 387 4.10 4.54 -5.42
CA LEU A 387 3.16 4.09 -4.39
C LEU A 387 3.02 5.10 -3.24
N PHE A 388 4.13 5.46 -2.59
CA PHE A 388 4.10 6.34 -1.42
C PHE A 388 3.69 7.77 -1.79
N LYS A 389 4.10 8.27 -2.96
CA LYS A 389 3.62 9.55 -3.49
C LYS A 389 2.10 9.54 -3.68
N THR A 390 1.57 8.47 -4.23
CA THR A 390 0.13 8.34 -4.54
C THR A 390 -0.72 8.20 -3.29
N LEU A 391 -0.23 7.52 -2.26
CA LEU A 391 -1.01 7.22 -1.05
C LEU A 391 -0.77 8.20 0.09
N LEU A 392 0.42 8.79 0.18
CA LEU A 392 0.85 9.60 1.33
C LEU A 392 1.30 11.00 0.92
N GLY A 393 1.33 11.32 -0.38
CA GLY A 393 1.83 12.61 -0.86
C GLY A 393 3.33 12.83 -0.66
N LEU A 394 4.08 11.79 -0.28
CA LEU A 394 5.50 11.89 0.06
C LEU A 394 6.42 11.65 -1.14
N GLU A 395 7.50 12.42 -1.20
CA GLU A 395 8.59 12.22 -2.16
C GLU A 395 9.79 11.55 -1.47
N VAL A 396 9.99 10.26 -1.74
CA VAL A 396 11.13 9.48 -1.23
C VAL A 396 12.38 9.78 -2.05
N THR A 397 13.53 9.99 -1.41
CA THR A 397 14.73 10.51 -2.10
C THR A 397 15.61 9.39 -2.68
N PRO A 398 16.05 9.43 -3.97
CA PRO A 398 16.85 8.35 -4.59
C PRO A 398 18.28 8.15 -4.05
N LYS A 399 18.76 9.04 -3.17
CA LYS A 399 20.17 9.12 -2.75
C LYS A 399 20.65 7.85 -2.03
N LEU A 400 19.79 7.27 -1.18
CA LEU A 400 20.13 6.16 -0.30
C LEU A 400 20.47 4.87 -1.06
N SER A 401 19.80 4.57 -2.18
CA SER A 401 20.08 3.35 -2.96
C SER A 401 21.53 3.27 -3.45
N ARG A 402 22.12 4.41 -3.85
CA ARG A 402 23.51 4.46 -4.31
C ARG A 402 24.48 4.23 -3.16
N GLU A 403 24.21 4.84 -2.02
CA GLU A 403 25.04 4.73 -0.81
C GLU A 403 24.99 3.30 -0.26
N ALA A 404 23.80 2.67 -0.26
CA ALA A 404 23.64 1.27 0.11
C ALA A 404 24.44 0.32 -0.80
N SER A 405 24.39 0.48 -2.12
CA SER A 405 25.19 -0.35 -3.06
C SER A 405 26.69 -0.24 -2.76
N ALA A 406 27.19 0.98 -2.56
CA ALA A 406 28.59 1.22 -2.18
C ALA A 406 28.95 0.62 -0.82
N PHE A 407 28.04 0.70 0.16
CA PHE A 407 28.18 0.07 1.47
C PHE A 407 28.37 -1.45 1.32
N TRP A 408 27.46 -2.15 0.64
CA TRP A 408 27.55 -3.60 0.46
C TRP A 408 28.81 -4.04 -0.28
N GLN A 409 29.18 -3.30 -1.31
CA GLN A 409 30.43 -3.51 -2.04
C GLN A 409 31.63 -3.41 -1.09
N LYS A 410 31.68 -2.36 -0.26
CA LYS A 410 32.79 -2.11 0.67
C LYS A 410 32.90 -3.17 1.77
N ILE A 411 31.78 -3.63 2.31
CA ILE A 411 31.76 -4.71 3.31
C ILE A 411 32.37 -5.98 2.72
N ARG A 412 31.92 -6.38 1.52
CA ARG A 412 32.41 -7.58 0.81
C ARG A 412 33.89 -7.49 0.44
N GLU A 413 34.39 -6.31 0.07
CA GLU A 413 35.81 -6.08 -0.21
C GLU A 413 36.69 -6.08 1.04
N THR A 414 36.15 -5.66 2.19
CA THR A 414 36.89 -5.59 3.46
C THR A 414 36.94 -6.95 4.16
N LYS A 415 35.84 -7.69 4.11
CA LYS A 415 35.67 -9.00 4.74
C LYS A 415 35.46 -10.03 3.63
N ASP A 416 34.25 -10.55 3.48
CA ASP A 416 33.86 -11.52 2.46
C ASP A 416 32.33 -11.50 2.21
N ILE A 417 31.85 -12.42 1.37
CA ILE A 417 30.43 -12.59 1.04
C ILE A 417 29.61 -12.99 2.28
N ALA A 418 30.16 -13.86 3.14
CA ALA A 418 29.44 -14.36 4.30
C ALA A 418 29.23 -13.25 5.34
N ALA A 419 30.24 -12.44 5.61
CA ALA A 419 30.15 -11.27 6.49
C ALA A 419 29.18 -10.23 5.95
N ARG A 420 29.17 -9.99 4.61
CA ARG A 420 28.18 -9.12 3.97
C ARG A 420 26.77 -9.61 4.25
N ASP A 421 26.48 -10.88 3.96
CA ASP A 421 25.14 -11.42 4.10
C ASP A 421 24.71 -11.61 5.56
N GLN A 422 25.66 -11.79 6.49
CA GLN A 422 25.40 -11.90 7.92
C GLN A 422 24.79 -10.61 8.51
N ILE A 423 25.00 -9.45 7.90
CA ILE A 423 24.37 -8.18 8.35
C ILE A 423 22.84 -8.30 8.38
N TRP A 424 22.25 -9.10 7.49
CA TRP A 424 20.82 -9.38 7.48
C TRP A 424 20.32 -10.18 8.69
N SER A 425 21.20 -10.68 9.57
CA SER A 425 20.80 -11.32 10.82
C SER A 425 20.82 -10.39 12.04
N GLY A 426 21.32 -9.16 11.87
CA GLY A 426 21.60 -8.22 12.95
C GLY A 426 20.81 -6.92 12.85
N ILE A 427 21.36 -5.87 13.48
CA ILE A 427 20.83 -4.52 13.40
C ILE A 427 21.21 -3.94 12.04
N LEU A 428 20.21 -3.40 11.31
CA LEU A 428 20.48 -2.74 10.03
C LEU A 428 21.21 -1.42 10.26
N PRO A 429 22.15 -1.05 9.37
CA PRO A 429 22.75 0.27 9.42
C PRO A 429 21.70 1.35 9.19
N SER A 430 21.84 2.46 9.90
CA SER A 430 21.12 3.70 9.65
C SER A 430 21.63 4.39 8.38
N ALA A 431 20.87 5.38 7.88
CA ALA A 431 21.26 6.18 6.72
C ALA A 431 22.66 6.82 6.86
N ASP A 432 23.02 7.28 8.07
CA ASP A 432 24.33 7.88 8.34
C ASP A 432 25.45 6.84 8.41
N GLU A 433 25.15 5.59 8.75
CA GLU A 433 26.12 4.49 8.77
C GLU A 433 26.41 3.93 7.36
N LEU A 434 25.50 4.14 6.39
CA LEU A 434 25.74 3.73 5.00
C LEU A 434 26.97 4.42 4.39
N ILE A 435 27.29 5.64 4.82
CA ILE A 435 28.45 6.40 4.33
C ILE A 435 29.75 6.05 5.06
N ASP A 436 29.70 5.33 6.18
CA ASP A 436 30.86 4.81 6.91
C ASP A 436 30.74 3.29 7.19
N PRO A 437 30.99 2.45 6.16
CA PRO A 437 30.94 0.99 6.33
C PRO A 437 31.95 0.45 7.36
N GLN A 438 33.08 1.14 7.58
CA GLN A 438 34.10 0.69 8.53
C GLN A 438 33.67 1.00 9.98
N GLY A 439 33.10 2.19 10.20
CA GLY A 439 32.51 2.56 11.48
C GLY A 439 31.43 1.56 11.90
N PHE A 440 30.53 1.22 10.98
CA PHE A 440 29.47 0.23 11.22
C PHE A 440 30.01 -1.18 11.57
N LEU A 441 31.04 -1.66 10.86
CA LEU A 441 31.66 -2.94 11.21
C LEU A 441 32.27 -2.91 12.61
N THR A 442 32.97 -1.83 12.94
CA THR A 442 33.63 -1.68 14.25
C THR A 442 32.62 -1.57 15.38
N SER A 443 31.47 -0.91 15.17
CA SER A 443 30.42 -0.80 16.18
C SER A 443 29.67 -2.12 16.44
N THR A 444 29.70 -3.03 15.47
CA THR A 444 29.01 -4.32 15.54
C THR A 444 29.91 -5.45 16.02
N GLU A 445 31.24 -5.27 15.95
CA GLU A 445 32.21 -6.19 16.54
C GLU A 445 32.19 -6.07 18.07
N ILE A 446 31.76 -7.15 18.75
CA ILE A 446 31.90 -7.26 20.20
C ILE A 446 33.41 -7.32 20.49
N PRO A 447 33.98 -6.43 21.32
CA PRO A 447 35.40 -6.50 21.65
C PRO A 447 35.72 -7.87 22.25
N ASP A 448 36.68 -8.59 21.64
CA ASP A 448 37.17 -9.89 22.13
C ASP A 448 37.74 -9.81 23.56
N ASP A 449 38.02 -8.60 24.05
CA ASP A 449 38.53 -8.34 25.38
C ASP A 449 37.61 -7.41 26.18
N LEU A 450 36.77 -8.01 27.03
CA LEU A 450 35.94 -7.31 28.02
C LEU A 450 36.68 -7.07 29.35
N SER A 451 37.97 -7.45 29.47
CA SER A 451 38.70 -7.39 30.75
C SER A 451 39.04 -5.97 31.22
N GLY A 452 38.82 -4.95 30.38
CA GLY A 452 38.93 -3.54 30.74
C GLY A 452 37.64 -2.88 31.25
N LEU A 453 36.52 -3.61 31.34
CA LEU A 453 35.21 -3.08 31.76
C LEU A 453 34.84 -3.38 33.23
N LEU A 454 35.82 -3.74 34.07
CA LEU A 454 35.63 -3.96 35.51
C LEU A 454 36.08 -2.78 36.37
#